data_AF-A0A8X6SAL9-F1
#
_entry.id   AF-A0A8X6SAL9-F1
#
_cell.length_a   1.000
_cell.length_b   1.000
_cell.length_c   1.000
_cell.angle_alpha   90.00
_cell.angle_beta   90.00
_cell.angle_gamma   90.00
#
_symmetry.space_group_name_H-M   'P 1'
#
loop_
_entity.id
_entity.type
_entity.pdbx_description
1 polymer ?
#
loop_
_entity_poly.entity_id
_entity_poly.type
_entity_poly.pdbx_seq_one_letter_code
_entity_poly.pdbx_strand_id
1 'polypeptide(L)'
;MAYLGKGRREDLFVLATELNLKFDKSMTIATLKDLIISSEDYDEELTKNIHSTIVEDRKAREENLRIEEQKEKLRIEEREEKLRFEQLRLDEQKRKYEFELEKLRIQTQSKLGADTSKESDPKFLIKEISKFIHRFDLNLLSKII
;
A
#
# COMPACT_ATOMS: atom_id res chain seq x y z
N MET A 1 51.31 5.94 12.88
CA MET A 1 50.09 6.60 13.41
C MET A 1 48.92 5.61 13.44
N ALA A 2 48.41 5.29 14.63
CA ALA A 2 47.46 4.17 14.81
C ALA A 2 46.00 4.47 14.39
N TYR A 3 45.57 5.74 14.41
CA TYR A 3 44.17 6.11 14.18
C TYR A 3 43.73 6.00 12.71
N LEU A 4 44.58 6.40 11.76
CA LEU A 4 44.34 6.18 10.33
C LEU A 4 44.40 4.69 9.95
N GLY A 5 45.06 3.86 10.77
CA GLY A 5 45.16 2.41 10.59
C GLY A 5 43.81 1.71 10.45
N LYS A 6 42.77 2.24 11.11
CA LYS A 6 41.41 1.68 11.15
C LYS A 6 40.40 2.38 10.22
N GLY A 7 40.83 3.42 9.49
CA GLY A 7 39.95 4.23 8.64
C GLY A 7 39.57 3.53 7.33
N ARG A 8 38.33 3.74 6.87
CA ARG A 8 37.89 3.31 5.52
C ARG A 8 38.52 4.23 4.46
N ARG A 9 38.60 3.76 3.21
CA ARG A 9 39.16 4.55 2.10
C ARG A 9 38.38 5.85 1.89
N GLU A 10 37.06 5.78 1.99
CA GLU A 10 36.17 6.92 1.83
C GLU A 10 36.40 7.96 2.93
N ASP A 11 36.55 7.51 4.18
CA ASP A 11 36.83 8.40 5.32
C ASP A 11 38.17 9.15 5.13
N LEU A 12 39.18 8.48 4.57
CA LEU A 12 40.48 9.08 4.25
C LEU A 12 40.42 10.06 3.08
N PHE A 13 39.55 9.84 2.09
CA PHE A 13 39.34 10.80 1.01
C PHE A 13 38.68 12.09 1.49
N VAL A 14 37.67 11.96 2.35
CA VAL A 14 37.04 13.13 2.97
C VAL A 14 38.08 13.87 3.81
N LEU A 15 38.87 13.15 4.62
CA LEU A 15 39.93 13.76 5.42
C LEU A 15 40.97 14.50 4.56
N ALA A 16 41.47 13.89 3.48
CA ALA A 16 42.41 14.55 2.57
C ALA A 16 41.79 15.78 1.89
N THR A 17 40.47 15.77 1.65
CA THR A 17 39.73 16.92 1.12
C THR A 17 39.64 18.05 2.16
N GLU A 18 39.28 17.75 3.41
CA GLU A 18 39.21 18.72 4.51
C GLU A 18 40.57 19.36 4.81
N LEU A 19 41.65 18.58 4.67
CA LEU A 19 43.03 19.06 4.79
C LEU A 19 43.55 19.79 3.53
N ASN A 20 42.71 19.98 2.52
CA ASN A 20 43.06 20.63 1.24
C ASN A 20 44.26 19.97 0.51
N LEU A 21 44.45 18.66 0.71
CA LEU A 21 45.52 17.90 0.06
C LEU A 21 45.10 17.51 -1.37
N LYS A 22 46.04 17.62 -2.31
CA LYS A 22 45.83 17.11 -3.67
C LYS A 22 46.07 15.60 -3.69
N PHE A 23 45.02 14.83 -3.91
CA PHE A 23 45.10 13.37 -4.05
C PHE A 23 44.37 12.90 -5.30
N ASP A 24 44.73 11.70 -5.77
CA ASP A 24 44.03 11.04 -6.87
C ASP A 24 43.11 9.93 -6.33
N LYS A 25 41.93 9.78 -6.94
CA LYS A 25 40.93 8.78 -6.50
C LYS A 25 41.40 7.33 -6.70
N SER A 26 42.46 7.08 -7.47
CA SER A 26 43.10 5.77 -7.63
C SER A 26 44.12 5.47 -6.52
N MET A 27 44.59 6.46 -5.75
CA MET A 27 45.59 6.27 -4.70
C MET A 27 45.18 5.19 -3.70
N THR A 28 46.12 4.36 -3.28
CA THR A 28 45.88 3.33 -2.26
C THR A 28 45.67 3.95 -0.87
N ILE A 29 45.09 3.18 0.05
CA ILE A 29 44.95 3.59 1.45
C ILE A 29 46.32 3.92 2.07
N ALA A 30 47.37 3.16 1.74
CA ALA A 30 48.72 3.42 2.24
C ALA A 30 49.25 4.77 1.74
N THR A 31 49.20 5.00 0.42
CA THR A 31 49.66 6.26 -0.17
C THR A 31 48.88 7.49 0.31
N LEU A 32 47.59 7.35 0.62
CA LEU A 32 46.79 8.44 1.21
C LEU A 32 47.22 8.75 2.64
N LYS A 33 47.49 7.72 3.44
CA LYS A 33 48.00 7.90 4.82
C LYS A 33 49.34 8.60 4.80
N ASP A 34 50.23 8.16 3.92
CA ASP A 34 51.55 8.74 3.78
C ASP A 34 51.45 10.19 3.34
N LEU A 35 50.57 10.52 2.39
CA LEU A 35 50.31 11.89 1.95
C LEU A 35 49.82 12.80 3.09
N ILE A 36 48.89 12.31 3.92
CA ILE A 36 48.35 13.06 5.06
C ILE A 36 49.44 13.34 6.10
N ILE A 37 50.21 12.31 6.47
CA ILE A 37 51.25 12.41 7.50
C ILE A 37 52.46 13.22 7.00
N SER A 38 52.76 13.17 5.70
CA SER A 38 53.89 13.91 5.11
C SER A 38 53.57 15.37 4.77
N SER A 39 52.37 15.85 5.10
CA SER A 39 52.01 17.26 4.95
C SER A 39 52.85 18.12 5.88
N GLU A 40 53.31 19.27 5.40
CA GLU A 40 54.08 20.24 6.20
C GLU A 40 53.26 20.75 7.39
N ASP A 41 51.95 20.90 7.20
CA ASP A 41 50.99 21.36 8.21
C ASP A 41 50.36 20.21 9.02
N TYR A 42 51.00 19.02 9.07
CA TYR A 42 50.45 17.88 9.80
C TYR A 42 50.45 18.11 11.32
N ASP A 43 49.26 18.34 11.86
CA ASP A 43 48.97 18.27 13.29
C ASP A 43 48.20 16.97 13.59
N GLU A 44 48.79 16.11 14.43
CA GLU A 44 48.20 14.81 14.77
C GLU A 44 46.86 14.94 15.51
N GLU A 45 46.74 15.89 16.44
CA GLU A 45 45.54 16.05 17.26
C GLU A 45 44.39 16.63 16.41
N LEU A 46 44.69 17.66 15.62
CA LEU A 46 43.73 18.25 14.68
C LEU A 46 43.25 17.21 13.66
N THR A 47 44.19 16.49 13.02
CA THR A 47 43.87 15.49 12.00
C THR A 47 43.04 14.34 12.58
N LYS A 48 43.35 13.92 13.82
CA LYS A 48 42.57 12.89 14.52
C LYS A 48 41.17 13.36 14.87
N ASN A 49 40.99 14.62 15.26
CA ASN A 49 39.68 15.18 15.57
C ASN A 49 38.82 15.25 14.30
N ILE A 50 39.36 15.77 13.20
CA ILE A 50 38.66 15.81 11.90
C ILE A 50 38.28 14.39 11.46
N HIS A 51 39.21 13.44 11.52
CA HIS A 51 38.93 12.04 11.16
C HIS A 51 37.84 11.41 12.05
N SER A 52 37.83 11.70 13.35
CA SER A 52 36.81 11.21 14.28
C SER A 52 35.42 11.73 13.91
N THR A 53 35.30 13.03 13.63
CA THR A 53 34.04 13.64 13.18
C THR A 53 33.54 13.04 11.87
N ILE A 54 34.42 12.83 10.88
CA ILE A 54 34.04 12.17 9.61
C ILE A 54 33.47 10.77 9.84
N VAL A 55 34.13 9.98 10.70
CA VAL A 55 33.69 8.62 11.03
C VAL A 55 32.35 8.63 11.77
N GLU A 56 32.15 9.57 12.69
CA GLU A 56 30.89 9.74 13.42
C GLU A 56 29.75 10.16 12.49
N ASP A 57 29.97 11.15 11.63
CA ASP A 57 29.01 11.60 10.62
C ASP A 57 28.58 10.46 9.68
N ARG A 58 29.54 9.65 9.21
CA ARG A 58 29.22 8.49 8.37
C ARG A 58 28.36 7.49 9.14
N LYS A 59 28.69 7.17 10.39
CA LYS A 59 27.89 6.25 11.22
C LYS A 59 26.48 6.79 11.45
N ALA A 60 26.34 8.09 11.75
CA ALA A 60 25.04 8.73 11.93
C ALA A 60 24.19 8.67 10.65
N ARG A 61 24.79 8.88 9.47
CA ARG A 61 24.09 8.72 8.18
C ARG A 61 23.67 7.27 7.94
N GLU A 62 24.57 6.30 8.17
CA GLU A 62 24.27 4.87 8.04
C GLU A 62 23.13 4.44 9.00
N GLU A 63 23.09 4.97 10.22
CA GLU A 63 22.04 4.72 11.19
C GLU A 63 20.71 5.33 10.78
N ASN A 64 20.71 6.60 10.36
CA ASN A 64 19.51 7.27 9.86
C ASN A 64 18.90 6.54 8.65
N LEU A 65 19.73 6.06 7.73
CA LEU A 65 19.27 5.24 6.60
C LEU A 65 18.57 3.96 7.08
N ARG A 66 19.15 3.25 8.05
CA ARG A 66 18.53 2.04 8.63
C ARG A 66 17.21 2.33 9.32
N ILE A 67 17.12 3.44 10.05
CA ILE A 67 15.88 3.87 10.72
C ILE A 67 14.79 4.18 9.69
N GLU A 68 15.11 4.90 8.61
CA GLU A 68 14.15 5.21 7.56
C GLU A 68 13.71 3.95 6.79
N GLU A 69 14.63 3.03 6.49
CA GLU A 69 14.27 1.73 5.90
C GLU A 69 13.31 0.92 6.79
N GLN A 70 13.52 0.93 8.11
CA GLN A 70 12.62 0.26 9.05
C GLN A 70 11.25 0.94 9.11
N LYS A 71 11.19 2.28 9.14
CA LYS A 71 9.92 3.02 9.11
C LYS A 71 9.15 2.76 7.84
N GLU A 72 9.81 2.69 6.69
CA GLU A 72 9.14 2.43 5.41
C GLU A 72 8.57 1.00 5.37
N LYS A 73 9.32 0.00 5.88
CA LYS A 73 8.81 -1.36 6.02
C LYS A 73 7.54 -1.41 6.89
N LEU A 74 7.55 -0.73 8.03
CA LEU A 74 6.38 -0.66 8.92
C LEU A 74 5.18 0.01 8.25
N ARG A 75 5.40 1.07 7.46
CA ARG A 75 4.33 1.73 6.69
C ARG A 75 3.72 0.84 5.63
N ILE A 76 4.54 0.05 4.95
CA ILE A 76 4.08 -0.92 3.95
C ILE A 76 3.26 -2.01 4.64
N GLU A 77 3.76 -2.57 5.74
CA GLU A 77 3.07 -3.60 6.53
C GLU A 77 1.71 -3.11 7.05
N GLU A 78 1.65 -1.89 7.62
CA GLU A 78 0.39 -1.29 8.10
C GLU A 78 -0.61 -1.10 6.95
N ARG A 79 -0.15 -0.71 5.76
CA ARG A 79 -1.01 -0.56 4.58
C ARG A 79 -1.53 -1.91 4.10
N GLU A 80 -0.69 -2.93 4.06
CA GLU A 80 -1.09 -4.29 3.69
C GLU A 80 -2.10 -4.88 4.69
N GLU A 81 -1.90 -4.65 5.98
CA GLU A 81 -2.84 -5.08 7.01
C GLU A 81 -4.21 -4.39 6.86
N LYS A 82 -4.23 -3.08 6.61
CA LYS A 82 -5.48 -2.33 6.34
C LYS A 82 -6.22 -2.90 5.13
N LEU A 83 -5.51 -3.20 4.05
CA LEU A 83 -6.11 -3.80 2.85
C LEU A 83 -6.68 -5.19 3.14
N ARG A 84 -5.96 -6.02 3.89
CA ARG A 84 -6.44 -7.35 4.32
C ARG A 84 -7.72 -7.24 5.16
N PHE A 85 -7.76 -6.29 6.09
CA PHE A 85 -8.92 -6.08 6.94
C PHE A 85 -10.14 -5.60 6.13
N GLU A 86 -9.93 -4.65 5.21
CA GLU A 86 -11.00 -4.16 4.34
C GLU A 86 -11.53 -5.25 3.41
N GLN A 87 -10.64 -6.09 2.86
CA GLN A 87 -11.03 -7.24 2.04
C GLN A 87 -11.90 -8.23 2.84
N LEU A 88 -11.49 -8.58 4.07
CA LEU A 88 -12.27 -9.44 4.96
C LEU A 88 -13.67 -8.87 5.24
N ARG A 89 -13.76 -7.56 5.46
CA ARG A 89 -15.05 -6.87 5.68
C ARG A 89 -15.96 -6.96 4.45
N LEU A 90 -15.42 -6.75 3.25
CA LEU A 90 -16.17 -6.85 2.01
C LEU A 90 -16.65 -8.28 1.76
N ASP A 91 -15.81 -9.28 2.04
CA ASP A 91 -16.17 -10.69 1.88
C ASP A 91 -17.23 -11.14 2.89
N GLU A 92 -17.24 -10.58 4.10
CA GLU A 92 -18.34 -10.80 5.06
C GLU A 92 -19.65 -10.17 4.58
N GLN A 93 -19.61 -8.94 4.07
CA GLN A 93 -20.80 -8.28 3.52
C GLN A 93 -21.37 -9.04 2.32
N LYS A 94 -20.53 -9.48 1.38
CA LYS A 94 -20.94 -10.29 0.25
C LYS A 94 -21.66 -11.56 0.69
N ARG A 95 -21.09 -12.30 1.65
CA ARG A 95 -21.72 -13.50 2.22
C ARG A 95 -23.09 -13.22 2.83
N LYS A 96 -23.26 -12.08 3.52
CA LYS A 96 -24.57 -11.68 4.07
C LYS A 96 -25.59 -11.38 2.96
N TYR A 97 -25.19 -10.64 1.93
CA TYR A 97 -26.05 -10.35 0.78
C TYR A 97 -26.44 -11.62 0.01
N GLU A 98 -25.48 -12.52 -0.25
CA GLU A 98 -25.74 -13.81 -0.90
C GLU A 98 -26.73 -14.66 -0.11
N PHE A 99 -26.56 -14.72 1.22
CA PHE A 99 -27.48 -15.44 2.09
C PHE A 99 -28.91 -14.85 2.07
N GLU A 100 -29.04 -13.52 2.07
CA GLU A 100 -30.34 -12.86 2.00
C GLU A 100 -31.03 -13.08 0.66
N LEU A 101 -30.28 -13.01 -0.45
CA LEU A 101 -30.77 -13.33 -1.79
C LEU A 101 -31.28 -14.77 -1.88
N GLU A 102 -30.55 -15.74 -1.34
CA GLU A 102 -30.97 -17.14 -1.34
C GLU A 102 -32.22 -17.37 -0.49
N LYS A 103 -32.32 -16.71 0.67
CA LYS A 103 -33.54 -16.75 1.49
C LYS A 103 -34.76 -16.21 0.74
N LEU A 104 -34.60 -15.08 0.04
CA LEU A 104 -35.66 -14.50 -0.76
C LEU A 104 -36.06 -15.42 -1.92
N ARG A 105 -35.07 -16.04 -2.59
CA ARG A 105 -35.29 -17.03 -3.64
C ARG A 105 -36.13 -18.20 -3.14
N ILE A 106 -35.76 -18.80 -2.01
CA ILE A 106 -36.54 -19.91 -1.41
C ILE A 106 -37.96 -19.47 -1.05
N GLN A 107 -38.15 -18.27 -0.49
CA GLN A 107 -39.49 -17.75 -0.17
C GLN A 107 -40.36 -17.54 -1.40
N THR A 108 -39.80 -17.04 -2.52
CA THR A 108 -40.57 -16.88 -3.76
C THR A 108 -40.93 -18.22 -4.39
N GLN A 109 -40.02 -19.20 -4.36
CA GLN A 109 -40.30 -20.56 -4.85
C GLN A 109 -41.37 -21.26 -4.01
N SER A 110 -41.36 -21.11 -2.69
CA SER A 110 -42.39 -21.72 -1.84
C SER A 110 -43.76 -21.04 -1.99
N LYS A 111 -43.81 -19.72 -2.21
CA LYS A 111 -45.05 -19.00 -2.56
C LYS A 111 -45.59 -19.42 -3.93
N LEU A 112 -44.74 -19.52 -4.96
CA LEU A 112 -45.16 -20.07 -6.25
C LEU A 112 -45.59 -21.54 -6.18
N GLY A 113 -45.03 -22.32 -5.25
CA GLY A 113 -45.46 -23.69 -4.98
C GLY A 113 -46.79 -23.82 -4.23
N ALA A 114 -47.29 -22.76 -3.59
CA ALA A 114 -48.54 -22.77 -2.83
C ALA A 114 -49.78 -22.40 -3.68
N ASP A 115 -49.60 -21.59 -4.74
CA ASP A 115 -50.71 -21.09 -5.56
C ASP A 115 -51.06 -21.98 -6.77
N THR A 116 -50.27 -23.02 -7.08
CA THR A 116 -50.56 -23.92 -8.22
C THR A 116 -51.71 -24.91 -8.00
N SER A 117 -52.44 -24.82 -6.89
CA SER A 117 -53.60 -25.69 -6.64
C SER A 117 -54.97 -25.12 -7.03
N LYS A 118 -55.08 -23.86 -7.48
CA LYS A 118 -56.39 -23.30 -7.89
C LYS A 118 -56.42 -22.39 -9.13
N GLU A 119 -55.34 -22.26 -9.90
CA GLU A 119 -55.34 -21.49 -11.14
C GLU A 119 -54.66 -22.25 -12.29
N SER A 120 -55.32 -23.28 -12.81
CA SER A 120 -55.00 -23.82 -14.14
C SER A 120 -56.23 -24.13 -14.99
N ASP A 121 -57.39 -23.57 -14.64
CA ASP A 121 -58.58 -23.66 -15.49
C ASP A 121 -58.61 -22.45 -16.45
N PRO A 122 -58.40 -22.63 -17.76
CA PRO A 122 -58.39 -21.52 -18.73
C PRO A 122 -59.73 -20.75 -18.73
N LYS A 123 -60.83 -21.39 -18.30
CA LYS A 123 -62.15 -20.75 -18.14
C LYS A 123 -62.19 -19.73 -16.99
N PHE A 124 -61.41 -19.91 -15.94
CA PHE A 124 -61.33 -18.97 -14.81
C PHE A 124 -60.61 -17.69 -15.23
N LEU A 125 -59.46 -17.84 -15.92
CA LEU A 125 -58.70 -16.72 -16.48
C LEU A 125 -59.52 -15.91 -17.50
N ILE A 126 -60.25 -16.58 -18.40
CA ILE A 126 -61.12 -15.91 -19.38
C ILE A 126 -62.23 -15.10 -18.67
N LYS A 127 -62.80 -15.63 -17.58
CA LYS A 127 -63.85 -14.94 -16.81
C LYS A 127 -63.30 -13.70 -16.08
N GLU A 128 -62.10 -13.79 -15.53
CA GLU A 128 -61.45 -12.68 -14.83
C GLU A 128 -61.04 -11.56 -15.80
N ILE A 129 -60.52 -11.93 -16.97
CA ILE A 129 -60.19 -10.99 -18.05
C ILE A 129 -61.45 -10.31 -18.59
N SER A 130 -62.54 -11.06 -18.81
CA SER A 130 -63.83 -10.51 -19.28
C SER A 130 -64.41 -9.45 -18.31
N LYS A 131 -64.30 -9.64 -16.98
CA LYS A 131 -64.72 -8.63 -15.99
C LYS A 131 -63.92 -7.32 -16.08
N PHE A 132 -62.67 -7.37 -16.54
CA PHE A 132 -61.85 -6.17 -16.72
C PHE A 132 -62.18 -5.47 -18.04
N ILE A 133 -62.34 -6.22 -19.13
CA ILE A 133 -62.67 -5.66 -20.45
C ILE A 133 -63.98 -4.87 -20.42
N HIS A 134 -65.03 -5.40 -19.78
CA HIS A 134 -66.31 -4.69 -19.66
C HIS A 134 -66.23 -3.35 -18.88
N ARG A 135 -65.19 -3.15 -18.05
CA ARG A 135 -65.00 -1.89 -17.31
C ARG A 135 -64.32 -0.81 -18.14
N PHE A 136 -63.58 -1.18 -19.19
CA PHE A 136 -62.87 -0.23 -20.04
C PHE A 136 -63.73 0.27 -21.23
N ASP A 137 -64.69 -0.53 -21.70
CA ASP A 137 -65.41 -0.27 -22.95
C ASP A 137 -66.59 0.73 -22.92
N LEU A 138 -66.77 1.50 -21.84
CA LEU A 138 -67.79 2.57 -21.81
C LEU A 138 -67.25 3.99 -21.62
N ASN A 139 -65.96 4.16 -21.29
CA ASN A 139 -65.39 5.49 -21.01
C ASN A 139 -64.39 5.99 -22.06
N LEU A 140 -63.99 5.17 -23.03
CA LEU A 140 -63.07 5.61 -24.11
C LEU A 140 -63.79 6.03 -25.40
N LEU A 141 -64.98 5.46 -25.68
CA LEU A 141 -65.75 5.77 -26.89
C LEU A 141 -66.69 6.99 -26.76
N SER A 142 -66.97 7.46 -25.54
CA SER A 142 -67.82 8.66 -25.31
C SER A 142 -67.04 9.97 -25.18
N LYS A 143 -65.71 9.95 -25.31
CA LYS A 143 -64.84 11.14 -25.26
C LYS A 143 -64.23 11.54 -26.61
N ILE A 144 -64.57 10.85 -27.70
CA ILE A 144 -64.02 11.08 -29.05
C ILE A 144 -65.10 11.51 -30.07
N ILE A 145 -66.36 11.70 -29.65
CA ILE A 145 -67.42 12.34 -30.44
C ILE A 145 -67.97 13.51 -29.64
#